data_AF-A0AAW8XU51-F1
#
_entry.id   AF-A0AAW8XU51-F1
#
_cell.length_a   1.000
_cell.length_b   1.000
_cell.length_c   1.000
_cell.angle_alpha   90.00
_cell.angle_beta   90.00
_cell.angle_gamma   90.00
#
_symmetry.space_group_name_H-M   'P 1'
#
loop_
_entity.id
_entity.type
_entity.pdbx_description
1 polymer ?
#
loop_
_entity_poly.entity_id
_entity_poly.type
_entity_poly.pdbx_seq_one_letter_code
_entity_poly.pdbx_strand_id
1 'polypeptide(L)'
;MNNLSTLETMITRDSAALRFVEQLDKNELSSLSGEIFAKFYWYKRNPQWFKKDTNRQFARLRWIWRIIKKRLSTGRAKPELTVHGSEMERFKHLGGDAWMFFRHHLGTGWEIAFVPSPYSGFWVNVHELQLCTYCEGDVVMMRSPDEGSFERDYGRLCQWYEDN
;
A
#
# COMPACT_ATOMS: atom_id res chain seq x y z
N MET A 1 -0.34 11.27 3.48
CA MET A 1 0.91 12.00 3.80
C MET A 1 1.85 11.86 2.60
N ASN A 2 2.51 12.92 2.11
CA ASN A 2 3.38 12.82 0.93
C ASN A 2 4.78 12.37 1.35
N ASN A 3 5.02 11.05 1.32
CA ASN A 3 6.25 10.45 1.84
C ASN A 3 7.49 10.89 1.04
N LEU A 4 7.38 11.07 -0.28
CA LEU A 4 8.47 11.61 -1.09
C LEU A 4 8.84 13.04 -0.67
N SER A 5 7.86 13.91 -0.49
CA SER A 5 8.12 15.30 -0.07
C SER A 5 8.83 15.34 1.29
N THR A 6 8.35 14.55 2.26
CA THR A 6 8.99 14.44 3.58
C THR A 6 10.43 13.94 3.44
N LEU A 7 10.65 12.87 2.66
CA LEU A 7 11.99 12.33 2.41
C LEU A 7 12.94 13.37 1.81
N GLU A 8 12.46 14.15 0.84
CA GLU A 8 13.25 15.17 0.14
C GLU A 8 13.72 16.29 1.07
N THR A 9 12.91 16.68 2.06
CA THR A 9 13.36 17.65 3.07
C THR A 9 14.52 17.12 3.92
N MET A 10 14.55 15.81 4.15
CA MET A 10 15.54 15.13 4.99
C MET A 10 16.76 14.64 4.21
N ILE A 11 16.68 14.57 2.88
CA ILE A 11 17.72 13.97 2.02
C ILE A 11 19.05 14.72 2.03
N THR A 12 19.06 15.91 2.60
CA THR A 12 20.28 16.69 2.84
C THR A 12 21.10 16.13 4.02
N ARG A 13 20.47 15.40 4.96
CA ARG A 13 21.03 14.80 6.19
C ARG A 13 20.91 13.27 6.16
N ASP A 14 22.02 12.57 5.89
CA ASP A 14 22.01 11.12 5.57
C ASP A 14 21.38 10.24 6.68
N SER A 15 21.55 10.58 7.96
CA SER A 15 20.99 9.80 9.08
C SER A 15 19.47 9.98 9.28
N ALA A 16 18.93 11.15 8.95
CA ALA A 16 17.51 11.45 9.14
C ALA A 16 16.64 10.74 8.10
N ALA A 17 17.07 10.78 6.83
CA ALA A 17 16.36 10.15 5.73
C ALA A 17 16.28 8.61 5.90
N LEU A 18 17.34 7.99 6.41
CA LEU A 18 17.34 6.56 6.71
C LEU A 18 16.38 6.20 7.85
N ARG A 19 16.42 6.94 8.96
CA ARG A 19 15.51 6.71 10.10
C ARG A 19 14.04 6.85 9.68
N PHE A 20 13.74 7.83 8.83
CA PHE A 20 12.40 7.96 8.25
C PHE A 20 11.99 6.70 7.49
N VAL A 21 12.84 6.24 6.55
CA VAL A 21 12.57 5.01 5.77
C VAL A 21 12.48 3.77 6.65
N GLU A 22 13.22 3.70 7.75
CA GLU A 22 13.17 2.60 8.73
C GLU A 22 11.83 2.46 9.45
N GLN A 23 11.13 3.58 9.65
CA GLN A 23 9.84 3.65 10.33
C GLN A 23 8.68 3.20 9.44
N LEU A 24 8.81 3.35 8.12
CA LEU A 24 7.74 3.05 7.16
C LEU A 24 7.43 1.54 7.08
N ASP A 25 6.14 1.23 6.91
CA ASP A 25 5.66 -0.12 6.64
C ASP A 25 5.84 -0.55 5.17
N LYS A 26 5.50 -1.80 4.85
CA LYS A 26 5.63 -2.40 3.52
C LYS A 26 4.84 -1.62 2.46
N ASN A 27 3.60 -1.21 2.75
CA ASN A 27 2.73 -0.54 1.79
C ASN A 27 3.21 0.90 1.56
N GLU A 28 3.61 1.61 2.63
CA GLU A 28 4.23 2.93 2.55
C GLU A 28 5.55 2.92 1.76
N LEU A 29 6.41 1.92 2.00
CA LEU A 29 7.67 1.73 1.27
C LEU A 29 7.42 1.42 -0.21
N SER A 30 6.41 0.61 -0.52
CA SER A 30 6.01 0.29 -1.90
C SER A 30 5.55 1.55 -2.63
N SER A 31 4.68 2.33 -2.00
CA SER A 31 4.20 3.62 -2.53
C SER A 31 5.35 4.61 -2.76
N LEU A 32 6.19 4.83 -1.74
CA LEU A 32 7.37 5.70 -1.84
C LEU A 32 8.35 5.24 -2.93
N SER A 33 8.56 3.94 -3.10
CA SER A 33 9.38 3.39 -4.19
C SER A 33 8.83 3.77 -5.56
N GLY A 34 7.50 3.72 -5.72
CA GLY A 34 6.79 4.15 -6.93
C GLY A 34 6.91 5.66 -7.17
N GLU A 35 6.74 6.48 -6.14
CA GLU A 35 6.91 7.94 -6.21
C GLU A 35 8.33 8.33 -6.63
N ILE A 36 9.35 7.69 -6.03
CA ILE A 36 10.76 7.92 -6.40
C ILE A 36 11.02 7.50 -7.85
N PHE A 37 10.49 6.35 -8.27
CA PHE A 37 10.60 5.90 -9.66
C PHE A 37 9.97 6.90 -10.62
N ALA A 38 8.76 7.39 -10.32
CA ALA A 38 8.07 8.40 -11.11
C ALA A 38 8.90 9.69 -11.21
N LYS A 39 9.51 10.14 -10.10
CA LYS A 39 10.42 11.29 -10.11
C LYS A 39 11.61 11.08 -11.05
N PHE A 40 12.27 9.92 -11.01
CA PHE A 40 13.37 9.62 -11.95
C PHE A 40 12.90 9.54 -13.40
N TYR A 41 11.73 8.94 -13.65
CA TYR A 41 11.12 8.85 -14.97
C TYR A 41 10.87 10.24 -15.57
N TRP A 42 10.30 11.15 -14.77
CA TRP A 42 10.00 12.51 -15.20
C TRP A 42 11.23 13.38 -15.29
N TYR A 43 12.23 13.22 -14.40
CA TYR A 43 13.49 13.93 -14.51
C TYR A 43 14.20 13.68 -15.84
N LYS A 44 14.15 12.44 -16.35
CA LYS A 44 14.74 12.09 -17.66
C LYS A 44 14.02 12.77 -18.83
N ARG A 45 12.71 12.97 -18.74
CA ARG A 45 11.88 13.52 -19.84
C ARG A 45 11.73 15.03 -19.78
N ASN A 46 11.63 15.57 -18.57
CA ASN A 46 11.33 16.96 -18.28
C ASN A 46 12.28 17.49 -17.20
N PRO A 47 13.60 17.55 -17.45
CA PRO A 47 14.58 18.00 -16.47
C PRO A 47 14.30 19.43 -15.96
N GLN A 48 13.66 20.26 -16.78
CA GLN A 48 13.24 21.62 -16.44
C GLN A 48 12.28 21.71 -15.26
N TRP A 49 11.53 20.65 -14.93
CA TRP A 49 10.64 20.62 -13.76
C TRP A 49 11.41 20.49 -12.44
N PHE A 50 12.68 20.08 -12.50
CA PHE A 50 13.49 19.76 -11.33
C PHE A 50 14.73 20.67 -11.22
N LYS A 51 14.68 21.89 -11.78
CA LYS A 51 15.82 22.85 -11.78
C LYS A 51 16.38 23.17 -10.39
N LYS A 52 15.56 23.05 -9.34
CA LYS A 52 15.95 23.30 -7.96
C LYS A 52 16.70 22.12 -7.33
N ASP A 53 16.61 20.94 -7.92
CA ASP A 53 17.24 19.72 -7.42
C ASP A 53 18.67 19.59 -7.95
N THR A 54 19.59 19.22 -7.06
CA THR A 54 21.00 19.03 -7.38
C THR A 54 21.29 17.57 -7.77
N ASN A 55 22.33 17.34 -8.57
CA ASN A 55 22.82 15.99 -8.88
C ASN A 55 23.12 15.17 -7.61
N ARG A 56 23.59 15.83 -6.53
CA ARG A 56 23.84 15.20 -5.24
C ARG A 56 22.55 14.68 -4.60
N GLN A 57 21.45 15.45 -4.64
CA GLN A 57 20.15 15.01 -4.13
C GLN A 57 19.63 13.81 -4.93
N PHE A 58 19.74 13.83 -6.26
CA PHE A 58 19.35 12.69 -7.10
C PHE A 58 20.19 11.43 -6.83
N ALA A 59 21.50 11.57 -6.62
CA ALA A 59 22.37 10.46 -6.26
C ALA A 59 21.97 9.83 -4.91
N ARG A 60 21.66 10.67 -3.92
CA ARG A 60 21.18 10.23 -2.61
C ARG A 60 19.82 9.56 -2.69
N LEU A 61 18.87 10.15 -3.43
CA LEU A 61 17.55 9.56 -3.65
C LEU A 61 17.67 8.18 -4.30
N ARG A 62 18.58 8.03 -5.26
CA ARG A 62 18.84 6.74 -5.92
C ARG A 62 19.42 5.71 -4.95
N TRP A 63 20.28 6.13 -4.03
CA TRP A 63 20.80 5.26 -2.99
C TRP A 63 19.71 4.79 -2.03
N ILE A 64 18.87 5.71 -1.54
CA ILE A 64 17.72 5.38 -0.69
C ILE A 64 16.75 4.46 -1.40
N TRP A 65 16.44 4.73 -2.68
CA TRP A 65 15.58 3.88 -3.49
C TRP A 65 16.07 2.43 -3.56
N ARG A 66 17.39 2.22 -3.69
CA ARG A 66 17.98 0.86 -3.66
C ARG A 66 17.78 0.17 -2.30
N ILE A 67 17.88 0.91 -1.19
CA ILE A 67 17.62 0.38 0.15
C ILE A 67 16.16 -0.05 0.28
N ILE A 68 15.24 0.81 -0.14
CA ILE A 68 13.80 0.53 -0.13
C ILE A 68 13.51 -0.74 -0.93
N LYS A 69 13.98 -0.80 -2.19
CA LYS A 69 13.81 -1.99 -3.05
C LYS A 69 14.37 -3.26 -2.42
N LYS A 70 15.54 -3.19 -1.77
CA LYS A 70 16.15 -4.33 -1.09
C LYS A 70 15.33 -4.77 0.13
N ARG A 71 14.80 -3.85 0.94
CA ARG A 71 13.94 -4.19 2.09
C ARG A 71 12.65 -4.86 1.65
N LEU A 72 12.00 -4.33 0.60
CA LEU A 72 10.80 -4.92 0.01
C LEU A 72 11.09 -6.33 -0.53
N SER A 73 12.19 -6.53 -1.27
CA SER A 73 12.51 -7.82 -1.87
C SER A 73 12.97 -8.89 -0.87
N THR A 74 13.48 -8.49 0.30
CA THR A 74 13.97 -9.41 1.34
C THR A 74 12.94 -9.70 2.42
N GLY A 75 11.72 -9.16 2.32
CA GLY A 75 10.69 -9.32 3.35
C GLY A 75 11.04 -8.65 4.70
N ARG A 76 11.99 -7.71 4.71
CA ARG A 76 12.43 -6.98 5.93
C ARG A 76 11.64 -5.70 6.19
N ALA A 77 10.66 -5.40 5.36
CA ALA A 77 9.70 -4.33 5.61
C ALA A 77 8.70 -4.80 6.66
N LYS A 78 8.35 -3.91 7.60
CA LYS A 78 7.33 -4.22 8.61
C LYS A 78 5.97 -4.32 7.92
N PRO A 79 5.10 -5.27 8.28
CA PRO A 79 3.73 -5.28 7.78
C PRO A 79 2.98 -4.04 8.26
N GLU A 80 2.05 -3.54 7.44
CA GLU A 80 1.00 -2.62 7.92
C GLU A 80 0.00 -3.45 8.73
N LEU A 81 -0.41 -2.97 9.90
CA LEU A 81 -1.35 -3.67 10.76
C LEU A 81 -2.63 -2.85 10.97
N THR A 82 -3.77 -3.54 11.08
CA THR A 82 -5.01 -2.94 11.58
C THR A 82 -4.84 -2.58 13.06
N VAL A 83 -5.80 -1.80 13.59
CA VAL A 83 -5.87 -1.51 15.04
C VAL A 83 -6.02 -2.81 15.86
N HIS A 84 -6.55 -3.86 15.25
CA HIS A 84 -6.76 -5.16 15.87
C HIS A 84 -5.63 -6.16 15.59
N GLY A 85 -4.59 -5.74 14.86
CA GLY A 85 -3.39 -6.55 14.61
C GLY A 85 -3.44 -7.43 13.36
N SER A 86 -4.48 -7.32 12.52
CA SER A 86 -4.51 -8.03 11.24
C SER A 86 -3.51 -7.40 10.26
N GLU A 87 -2.81 -8.21 9.49
CA GLU A 87 -1.86 -7.72 8.48
C GLU A 87 -2.62 -7.18 7.26
N MET A 88 -2.30 -5.97 6.82
CA MET A 88 -2.86 -5.35 5.62
C MET A 88 -1.88 -5.42 4.45
N GLU A 89 -2.37 -5.86 3.29
CA GLU A 89 -1.70 -5.74 2.01
C GLU A 89 -2.53 -4.87 1.07
N ARG A 90 -1.88 -3.83 0.52
CA ARG A 90 -2.52 -2.88 -0.40
C ARG A 90 -1.92 -3.04 -1.79
N PHE A 91 -2.77 -3.19 -2.79
CA PHE A 91 -2.33 -3.24 -4.18
C PHE A 91 -3.40 -2.68 -5.12
N LYS A 92 -2.98 -2.42 -6.36
CA LYS A 92 -3.87 -1.96 -7.43
C LYS A 92 -4.22 -3.14 -8.33
N HIS A 93 -5.50 -3.33 -8.61
CA HIS A 93 -6.01 -4.19 -9.66
C HIS A 93 -6.34 -3.34 -10.88
N LEU A 94 -5.63 -3.57 -11.98
CA LEU A 94 -5.76 -2.76 -13.20
C LEU A 94 -6.81 -3.36 -14.14
N GLY A 95 -7.90 -2.63 -14.32
CA GLY A 95 -8.99 -2.99 -15.24
C GLY A 95 -10.03 -3.91 -14.61
N GLY A 96 -11.26 -3.84 -15.13
CA GLY A 96 -12.39 -4.60 -14.60
C GLY A 96 -13.12 -3.90 -13.46
N ASP A 97 -14.34 -4.35 -13.21
CA ASP A 97 -15.19 -3.93 -12.11
C ASP A 97 -15.02 -4.86 -10.89
N ALA A 98 -15.69 -4.55 -9.77
CA ALA A 98 -15.65 -5.34 -8.54
C ALA A 98 -16.05 -6.80 -8.77
N TRP A 99 -16.97 -7.07 -9.71
CA TRP A 99 -17.39 -8.42 -10.05
C TRP A 99 -16.33 -9.19 -10.84
N MET A 100 -15.67 -8.52 -11.78
CA MET A 100 -14.55 -9.07 -12.53
C MET A 100 -13.37 -9.37 -11.60
N PHE A 101 -13.09 -8.47 -10.65
CA PHE A 101 -12.10 -8.71 -9.60
C PHE A 101 -12.46 -9.95 -8.76
N PHE A 102 -13.68 -10.01 -8.22
CA PHE A 102 -14.14 -11.15 -7.43
C PHE A 102 -13.98 -12.47 -8.19
N ARG A 103 -14.46 -12.55 -9.44
CA ARG A 103 -14.43 -13.81 -10.21
C ARG A 103 -13.04 -14.26 -10.64
N HIS A 104 -12.08 -13.35 -10.81
CA HIS A 104 -10.77 -13.68 -11.38
C HIS A 104 -9.62 -13.63 -10.39
N HIS A 105 -9.77 -12.89 -9.29
CA HIS A 105 -8.72 -12.73 -8.29
C HIS A 105 -9.08 -13.36 -6.95
N LEU A 106 -10.36 -13.37 -6.58
CA LEU A 106 -10.79 -14.04 -5.37
C LEU A 106 -11.14 -15.50 -5.70
N GLY A 107 -10.37 -16.42 -5.13
CA GLY A 107 -10.50 -17.85 -5.38
C GLY A 107 -11.68 -18.48 -4.64
N THR A 108 -11.64 -19.80 -4.49
CA THR A 108 -12.63 -20.55 -3.70
C THR A 108 -12.57 -20.17 -2.21
N GLY A 109 -13.73 -20.10 -1.55
CA GLY A 109 -13.85 -19.81 -0.12
C GLY A 109 -14.12 -18.34 0.22
N TRP A 110 -14.14 -17.46 -0.78
CA TRP A 110 -14.56 -16.08 -0.62
C TRP A 110 -16.07 -15.93 -0.79
N GLU A 111 -16.70 -15.26 0.16
CA GLU A 111 -18.12 -14.95 0.18
C GLU A 111 -18.34 -13.44 0.08
N ILE A 112 -19.46 -13.05 -0.53
CA ILE A 112 -19.84 -11.65 -0.65
C ILE A 112 -20.40 -11.17 0.69
N ALA A 113 -19.76 -10.17 1.29
CA ALA A 113 -20.32 -9.44 2.43
C ALA A 113 -21.16 -8.26 1.93
N PHE A 114 -20.57 -7.37 1.11
CA PHE A 114 -21.25 -6.21 0.53
C PHE A 114 -20.76 -5.95 -0.90
N VAL A 115 -21.66 -5.58 -1.82
CA VAL A 115 -21.31 -5.08 -3.16
C VAL A 115 -22.25 -3.91 -3.49
N PRO A 116 -21.96 -2.71 -2.97
CA PRO A 116 -22.85 -1.56 -3.13
C PRO A 116 -22.89 -1.04 -4.58
N SER A 117 -21.86 -1.30 -5.39
CA SER A 117 -21.83 -0.88 -6.79
C SER A 117 -20.87 -1.75 -7.61
N PRO A 118 -20.87 -1.64 -8.96
CA PRO A 118 -19.84 -2.25 -9.79
C PRO A 118 -18.41 -1.79 -9.44
N TYR A 119 -18.24 -0.66 -8.76
CA TYR A 119 -16.91 -0.11 -8.46
C TYR A 119 -16.44 -0.37 -7.04
N SER A 120 -17.26 -0.99 -6.18
CA SER A 120 -16.88 -1.26 -4.79
C SER A 120 -17.43 -2.60 -4.31
N GLY A 121 -16.63 -3.32 -3.53
CA GLY A 121 -17.04 -4.58 -2.94
C GLY A 121 -16.24 -4.94 -1.70
N PHE A 122 -16.85 -5.76 -0.87
CA PHE A 122 -16.29 -6.34 0.35
C PHE A 122 -16.63 -7.82 0.39
N TRP A 123 -15.59 -8.62 0.50
CA TRP A 123 -15.66 -10.08 0.60
C TRP A 123 -14.93 -10.58 1.82
N VAL A 124 -15.34 -11.76 2.24
CA VAL A 124 -14.85 -12.41 3.45
C VAL A 124 -14.49 -13.86 3.15
N ASN A 125 -13.41 -14.35 3.73
CA ASN A 125 -13.06 -15.77 3.76
C ASN A 125 -12.86 -16.16 5.22
N VAL A 126 -13.90 -16.74 5.81
CA VAL A 126 -13.94 -17.09 7.24
C VAL A 126 -12.94 -18.20 7.56
N HIS A 127 -12.72 -19.14 6.64
CA HIS A 127 -11.80 -20.27 6.87
C HIS A 127 -10.33 -19.84 6.97
N GLU A 128 -9.94 -18.86 6.15
CA GLU A 128 -8.57 -18.32 6.16
C GLU A 128 -8.42 -17.08 7.06
N LEU A 129 -9.51 -16.64 7.70
CA LEU A 129 -9.60 -15.40 8.49
C LEU A 129 -9.14 -14.17 7.68
N GLN A 130 -9.67 -14.03 6.47
CA GLN A 130 -9.30 -12.97 5.54
C GLN A 130 -10.48 -12.08 5.16
N LEU A 131 -10.17 -10.79 4.96
CA LEU A 131 -11.09 -9.76 4.51
C LEU A 131 -10.52 -9.11 3.26
N CYS A 132 -11.36 -8.80 2.29
CA CYS A 132 -10.94 -8.13 1.06
C CYS A 132 -11.89 -7.00 0.73
N THR A 133 -11.36 -5.78 0.63
CA THR A 133 -12.11 -4.63 0.13
C THR A 133 -11.56 -4.22 -1.23
N TYR A 134 -12.46 -3.79 -2.11
CA TYR A 134 -12.16 -3.26 -3.43
C TYR A 134 -12.90 -1.93 -3.61
N CYS A 135 -12.21 -0.93 -4.16
CA CYS A 135 -12.82 0.33 -4.59
C CYS A 135 -12.06 0.90 -5.80
N GLU A 136 -12.69 0.93 -6.97
CA GLU A 136 -12.12 1.48 -8.22
C GLU A 136 -10.71 0.95 -8.57
N GLY A 137 -10.48 -0.34 -8.31
CA GLY A 137 -9.18 -0.99 -8.53
C GLY A 137 -8.24 -0.91 -7.33
N ASP A 138 -8.58 -0.20 -6.26
CA ASP A 138 -7.83 -0.21 -5.02
C ASP A 138 -8.26 -1.40 -4.18
N VAL A 139 -7.30 -2.27 -3.87
CA VAL A 139 -7.56 -3.49 -3.11
C VAL A 139 -6.83 -3.43 -1.79
N VAL A 140 -7.55 -3.73 -0.71
CA VAL A 140 -6.97 -4.00 0.60
C VAL A 140 -7.34 -5.42 0.99
N MET A 141 -6.32 -6.26 1.12
CA MET A 141 -6.41 -7.60 1.68
C MET A 141 -5.99 -7.54 3.15
N MET A 142 -6.78 -8.12 4.03
CA MET A 142 -6.45 -8.24 5.45
C MET A 142 -6.39 -9.71 5.83
N ARG A 143 -5.38 -10.09 6.60
CA ARG A 143 -5.25 -11.43 7.19
C ARG A 143 -5.16 -11.30 8.70
N SER A 144 -6.13 -11.89 9.38
CA SER A 144 -6.19 -11.84 10.83
C SER A 144 -5.34 -12.94 11.47
N PRO A 145 -4.72 -12.66 12.62
CA PRO A 145 -3.92 -13.65 13.35
C PRO A 145 -4.78 -14.69 14.10
N ASP A 146 -6.02 -14.32 14.44
CA ASP A 146 -6.97 -15.12 15.21
C ASP A 146 -8.42 -14.70 14.92
N GLU A 147 -9.38 -15.55 15.28
CA GLU A 147 -10.82 -15.33 15.08
C GLU A 147 -11.31 -14.05 15.76
N GLY A 148 -10.84 -13.73 16.96
CA GLY A 148 -11.29 -12.53 17.66
C GLY A 148 -10.84 -11.24 16.97
N SER A 149 -9.63 -11.22 16.42
CA SER A 149 -9.11 -10.11 15.62
C SER A 149 -9.89 -9.97 14.31
N PHE A 150 -10.19 -11.11 13.68
CA PHE A 150 -11.03 -11.17 12.49
C PHE A 150 -12.44 -10.62 12.72
N GLU A 151 -13.14 -11.07 13.74
CA GLU A 151 -14.51 -10.61 14.06
C GLU A 151 -14.57 -9.09 14.30
N ARG A 152 -13.56 -8.54 14.98
CA ARG A 152 -13.48 -7.09 15.22
C ARG A 152 -13.24 -6.29 13.94
N ASP A 153 -12.30 -6.71 13.10
CA ASP A 153 -12.04 -6.06 11.81
C ASP A 153 -13.23 -6.20 10.86
N TYR A 154 -13.85 -7.38 10.80
CA TYR A 154 -15.06 -7.66 10.02
C TYR A 154 -16.22 -6.76 10.47
N GLY A 155 -16.56 -6.76 11.77
CA GLY A 155 -17.65 -5.97 12.32
C GLY A 155 -17.48 -4.48 12.07
N ARG A 156 -16.24 -3.97 12.18
CA ARG A 156 -15.92 -2.57 11.86
C ARG A 156 -16.16 -2.24 10.39
N LEU A 157 -15.80 -3.13 9.47
CA LEU A 157 -16.06 -2.93 8.04
C LEU A 157 -17.56 -3.01 7.73
N CYS A 158 -18.28 -3.99 8.30
CA CYS A 158 -19.74 -4.08 8.15
C CYS A 158 -20.42 -2.79 8.59
N GLN A 159 -20.09 -2.27 9.76
CA GLN A 159 -20.63 -1.00 10.25
C GLN A 159 -20.38 0.14 9.26
N TRP A 160 -19.17 0.23 8.69
CA TRP A 160 -18.86 1.26 7.71
C TRP A 160 -19.70 1.15 6.42
N TYR A 161 -19.93 -0.07 5.92
CA TYR A 161 -20.77 -0.31 4.73
C TYR A 161 -22.27 -0.15 4.99
N GLU A 162 -22.73 -0.35 6.23
CA GLU A 162 -24.13 -0.09 6.59
C GLU A 162 -24.41 1.42 6.71
N ASP A 163 -23.41 2.18 7.13
CA ASP A 163 -23.50 3.64 7.31
C ASP A 163 -23.29 4.44 6.00
N ASN A 164 -22.82 3.82 4.91
CA ASN A 164 -22.44 4.51 3.65
C ASN A 164 -22.94 3.78 2.40
#